data_AF-A0A7C6XT32-F1
#
_entry.id   AF-A0A7C6XT32-F1
#
_cell.length_a   1.000
_cell.length_b   1.000
_cell.length_c   1.000
_cell.angle_alpha   90.00
_cell.angle_beta   90.00
_cell.angle_gamma   90.00
#
_symmetry.space_group_name_H-M   'P 1'
#
loop_
_entity.id
_entity.type
_entity.pdbx_description
1 polymer ?
#
loop_
_entity_poly.entity_id
_entity_poly.type
_entity_poly.pdbx_seq_one_letter_code
_entity_poly.pdbx_strand_id
1 'polypeptide(L)'
;MNEQVKSRRRVADHGEVFTAEREVKAMCDLVDNECNRIDSRFLEPACGEGNFLAEILSRKLACSEMKRYRKLAFDWERKSLLALGSLYGVDILTDNAQRCRERLYEIWEKEYADVCKNECNEDTKKSARFILERNIVCGNALTLMCVDERQQDTDEPIVFSEWTLPFNNA
;
A
#
# COMPACT_ATOMS: atom_id res chain seq x y z
N MET A 1 -10.67 18.23 -14.46
CA MET A 1 -9.41 18.81 -13.94
C MET A 1 -8.93 17.89 -12.85
N ASN A 2 -7.71 17.35 -12.95
CA ASN A 2 -7.07 16.71 -11.80
C ASN A 2 -6.53 17.83 -10.93
N GLU A 3 -7.23 18.14 -9.85
CA GLU A 3 -6.70 19.07 -8.85
C GLU A 3 -5.54 18.39 -8.13
N GLN A 4 -4.33 18.94 -8.29
CA GLN A 4 -3.11 18.42 -7.64
C GLN A 4 -3.06 18.75 -6.15
N VAL A 5 -4.06 19.44 -5.61
CA VAL A 5 -4.12 19.91 -4.23
C VAL A 5 -5.56 19.82 -3.72
N LYS A 6 -5.78 19.30 -2.49
CA LYS A 6 -7.10 19.35 -1.83
C LYS A 6 -7.49 20.77 -1.45
N SER A 7 -6.53 21.53 -0.90
CA SER A 7 -6.73 22.92 -0.51
C SER A 7 -5.40 23.65 -0.38
N ARG A 8 -5.40 24.97 -0.58
CA ARG A 8 -4.21 25.81 -0.35
C ARG A 8 -3.72 25.75 1.10
N ARG A 9 -4.63 25.55 2.06
CA ARG A 9 -4.28 25.44 3.47
C ARG A 9 -3.46 24.19 3.75
N ARG A 10 -3.87 23.02 3.23
CA ARG A 10 -3.11 21.77 3.42
C ARG A 10 -1.74 21.82 2.73
N VAL A 11 -1.63 22.54 1.60
CA VAL A 11 -0.33 22.82 0.98
C VAL A 11 0.56 23.66 1.91
N ALA A 12 0.02 24.73 2.49
CA ALA A 12 0.79 25.63 3.36
C ALA A 12 1.17 24.98 4.71
N ASP A 13 0.23 24.27 5.33
CA ASP A 13 0.37 23.71 6.68
C ASP A 13 1.13 22.37 6.66
N HIS A 14 1.01 21.57 5.58
CA HIS A 14 1.51 20.19 5.53
C HIS A 14 2.31 19.84 4.26
N GLY A 15 2.45 20.75 3.29
CA GLY A 15 3.07 20.44 2.01
C GLY A 15 2.29 19.43 1.17
N GLU A 16 1.00 19.22 1.47
CA GLU A 16 0.21 18.18 0.80
C GLU A 16 -0.02 18.52 -0.67
N VAL A 17 0.53 17.68 -1.54
CA VAL A 17 0.34 17.71 -2.99
C VAL A 17 0.13 16.30 -3.51
N PHE A 18 -0.70 16.16 -4.55
CA PHE A 18 -0.85 14.90 -5.24
C PHE A 18 0.18 14.79 -6.36
N THR A 19 1.16 13.91 -6.17
CA THR A 19 2.07 13.50 -7.25
C THR A 19 1.25 13.02 -8.43
N ALA A 20 1.44 13.63 -9.60
CA ALA A 20 0.67 13.30 -10.77
C ALA A 20 1.03 11.90 -11.31
N GLU A 21 0.06 11.25 -11.95
CA GLU A 21 0.17 9.84 -12.37
C GLU A 21 1.38 9.60 -13.28
N ARG A 22 1.71 10.56 -14.15
CA ARG A 22 2.87 10.50 -15.04
C ARG A 22 4.17 10.39 -14.25
N GLU A 23 4.33 11.22 -13.23
CA GLU A 23 5.51 11.27 -12.37
C GLU A 23 5.61 10.01 -11.52
N VAL A 24 4.50 9.53 -10.96
CA VAL A 24 4.44 8.26 -10.22
C VAL A 24 4.94 7.11 -11.08
N LYS A 25 4.41 6.97 -12.30
CA LYS A 25 4.79 5.92 -13.24
C LYS A 25 6.25 6.02 -13.65
N ALA A 26 6.70 7.22 -14.03
CA ALA A 26 8.09 7.44 -14.43
C ALA A 26 9.09 7.07 -13.33
N MET A 27 8.77 7.37 -12.07
CA MET A 27 9.59 7.01 -10.92
C MET A 27 9.58 5.50 -10.65
N CYS A 28 8.41 4.84 -10.76
CA CYS A 28 8.32 3.39 -10.63
C CYS A 28 9.09 2.66 -11.76
N ASP A 29 9.13 3.23 -12.97
CA ASP A 29 9.89 2.68 -14.11
C ASP A 29 11.41 2.66 -13.84
N LEU A 30 11.94 3.58 -13.02
CA LEU A 30 13.35 3.57 -12.64
C LEU A 30 13.75 2.36 -11.79
N VAL A 31 12.78 1.76 -11.11
CA VAL A 31 12.96 0.60 -10.21
C VAL A 31 12.03 -0.55 -10.60
N ASP A 32 11.72 -0.67 -11.90
CA ASP A 32 10.67 -1.57 -12.41
C ASP A 32 10.87 -3.04 -11.99
N ASN A 33 12.12 -3.50 -11.92
CA ASN A 33 12.45 -4.85 -11.45
C ASN A 33 11.93 -5.11 -10.02
N GLU A 34 12.01 -4.11 -9.15
CA GLU A 34 11.52 -4.19 -7.77
C GLU A 34 10.00 -4.07 -7.71
N CYS A 35 9.41 -3.19 -8.53
CA CYS A 35 7.96 -3.05 -8.62
C CYS A 35 7.26 -4.31 -9.18
N ASN A 36 7.95 -5.12 -9.98
CA ASN A 36 7.44 -6.38 -10.53
C ASN A 36 7.77 -7.62 -9.69
N ARG A 37 8.51 -7.46 -8.57
CA ARG A 37 8.84 -8.55 -7.65
C ARG A 37 7.88 -8.52 -6.46
N ILE A 38 7.15 -9.62 -6.23
CA ILE A 38 6.05 -9.68 -5.25
C ILE A 38 6.52 -9.34 -3.82
N ASP A 39 7.65 -9.90 -3.41
CA ASP A 39 8.20 -9.81 -2.05
C ASP A 39 9.11 -8.59 -1.81
N SER A 40 9.43 -7.80 -2.85
CA SER A 40 10.21 -6.58 -2.71
C SER A 40 9.50 -5.55 -1.83
N ARG A 41 10.20 -4.98 -0.84
CA ARG A 41 9.58 -4.11 0.17
C ARG A 41 9.76 -2.64 -0.18
N PHE A 42 8.67 -1.88 -0.08
CA PHE A 42 8.64 -0.44 -0.30
C PHE A 42 8.15 0.27 0.94
N LEU A 43 8.83 1.35 1.33
CA LEU A 43 8.41 2.25 2.40
C LEU A 43 8.25 3.65 1.83
N GLU A 44 7.04 4.19 1.95
CA GLU A 44 6.71 5.58 1.60
C GLU A 44 6.51 6.38 2.91
N PRO A 45 7.50 7.19 3.34
CA PRO A 45 7.45 7.88 4.64
C PRO A 45 6.53 9.11 4.67
N ALA A 46 5.91 9.48 3.54
CA ALA A 46 4.92 10.56 3.42
C ALA A 46 3.88 10.15 2.37
N CYS A 47 3.23 9.02 2.62
CA CYS A 47 2.54 8.26 1.58
C CYS A 47 1.32 8.99 0.98
N GLY A 48 0.80 10.03 1.65
CA GLY A 48 -0.42 10.71 1.28
C GLY A 48 -1.56 9.72 1.14
N GLU A 49 -2.35 9.87 0.08
CA GLU A 49 -3.39 8.91 -0.30
C GLU A 49 -2.87 7.69 -1.09
N GLY A 50 -1.56 7.43 -1.05
CA GLY A 50 -0.97 6.20 -1.54
C GLY A 50 -0.72 6.13 -3.05
N ASN A 51 -0.50 7.24 -3.75
CA ASN A 51 -0.29 7.24 -5.20
C ASN A 51 0.84 6.28 -5.65
N PHE A 52 2.01 6.33 -5.00
CA PHE A 52 3.12 5.42 -5.27
C PHE A 52 2.79 3.97 -4.91
N LEU A 53 2.30 3.73 -3.69
CA LEU A 53 1.97 2.38 -3.22
C LEU A 53 0.90 1.72 -4.10
N ALA A 54 -0.07 2.48 -4.61
CA ALA A 54 -1.10 2.01 -5.52
C ALA A 54 -0.54 1.55 -6.88
N GLU A 55 0.38 2.32 -7.47
CA GLU A 55 1.06 1.93 -8.71
C GLU A 55 1.92 0.68 -8.49
N ILE A 56 2.68 0.63 -7.39
CA ILE A 56 3.52 -0.52 -7.04
C ILE A 56 2.66 -1.78 -6.83
N LEU A 57 1.56 -1.67 -6.08
CA LEU A 57 0.62 -2.79 -5.88
C LEU A 57 0.07 -3.29 -7.22
N SER A 58 -0.36 -2.37 -8.09
CA SER A 58 -0.90 -2.71 -9.41
C SER A 58 0.12 -3.49 -10.25
N ARG A 59 1.40 -3.05 -10.25
CA ARG A 59 2.49 -3.77 -10.93
C ARG A 59 2.74 -5.15 -10.33
N LYS A 60 2.80 -5.27 -9.00
CA LYS A 60 2.97 -6.55 -8.30
C LYS A 60 1.86 -7.54 -8.66
N LEU A 61 0.60 -7.10 -8.67
CA LEU A 61 -0.55 -7.96 -9.01
C LEU A 61 -0.60 -8.36 -10.49
N ALA A 62 -0.02 -7.54 -11.38
CA ALA A 62 0.02 -7.77 -12.82
C ALA A 62 1.33 -8.44 -13.32
N CYS A 63 2.29 -8.69 -12.43
CA CYS A 63 3.60 -9.18 -12.81
C CYS A 63 3.56 -10.62 -13.37
N SER A 64 4.66 -11.03 -14.03
CA SER A 64 4.72 -12.33 -14.69
C SER A 64 4.59 -13.52 -13.73
N GLU A 65 5.07 -13.38 -12.50
CA GLU A 65 4.92 -14.40 -11.44
C GLU A 65 3.45 -14.54 -11.04
N MET A 66 2.75 -13.45 -10.72
CA MET A 66 1.32 -13.48 -10.38
C MET A 66 0.46 -14.08 -11.49
N LYS A 67 0.80 -13.83 -12.76
CA LYS A 67 0.10 -14.41 -13.92
C LYS A 67 0.12 -15.94 -13.94
N ARG A 68 1.16 -16.58 -13.39
CA ARG A 68 1.26 -18.06 -13.30
C ARG A 68 0.23 -18.64 -12.34
N TYR A 69 -0.16 -17.88 -11.32
CA TYR A 69 -1.10 -18.31 -10.28
C TYR A 69 -2.56 -17.92 -10.56
N ARG A 70 -2.89 -17.20 -11.65
CA ARG A 70 -4.29 -16.79 -11.94
C ARG A 70 -5.30 -17.94 -12.11
N LYS A 71 -4.83 -19.19 -12.23
CA LYS A 71 -5.70 -20.40 -12.27
C LYS A 71 -5.67 -21.21 -10.97
N LEU A 72 -4.93 -20.76 -9.97
CA LEU A 72 -4.68 -21.43 -8.69
C LEU A 72 -5.05 -20.45 -7.58
N ALA A 73 -6.33 -20.41 -7.19
CA ALA A 73 -6.86 -19.42 -6.27
C ALA A 73 -6.05 -19.34 -4.97
N PHE A 74 -5.76 -20.49 -4.35
CA PHE A 74 -4.97 -20.57 -3.12
C PHE A 74 -3.57 -19.93 -3.23
N ASP A 75 -2.83 -20.23 -4.29
CA ASP A 75 -1.49 -19.66 -4.50
C ASP A 75 -1.56 -18.16 -4.79
N TRP A 76 -2.56 -17.74 -5.58
CA TRP A 76 -2.79 -16.35 -5.89
C TRP A 76 -3.15 -15.55 -4.63
N GLU A 77 -4.04 -16.06 -3.78
CA GLU A 77 -4.39 -15.46 -2.49
C GLU A 77 -3.14 -15.23 -1.64
N ARG A 78 -2.37 -16.29 -1.39
CA ARG A 78 -1.15 -16.24 -0.58
C ARG A 78 -0.14 -15.22 -1.11
N LYS A 79 0.08 -15.19 -2.43
CA LYS A 79 1.02 -14.25 -3.07
C LYS A 79 0.49 -12.82 -3.12
N SER A 80 -0.82 -12.62 -3.28
CA SER A 80 -1.45 -11.30 -3.26
C SER A 80 -1.39 -10.67 -1.85
N LEU A 81 -1.58 -11.46 -0.80
CA LEU A 81 -1.41 -11.01 0.59
C LEU A 81 0.05 -10.68 0.89
N LEU A 82 1.01 -11.44 0.34
CA LEU A 82 2.43 -11.08 0.41
C LEU A 82 2.73 -9.76 -0.31
N ALA A 83 2.11 -9.52 -1.47
CA ALA A 83 2.24 -8.24 -2.18
C ALA A 83 1.78 -7.07 -1.30
N LEU A 84 0.60 -7.18 -0.66
CA LEU A 84 0.13 -6.18 0.31
C LEU A 84 1.10 -6.04 1.50
N GLY A 85 1.56 -7.16 2.05
CA GLY A 85 2.49 -7.20 3.17
C GLY A 85 3.85 -6.56 2.87
N SER A 86 4.21 -6.41 1.60
CA SER A 86 5.45 -5.76 1.16
C SER A 86 5.37 -4.24 1.03
N LEU A 87 4.20 -3.63 1.22
CA LEU A 87 3.98 -2.20 1.08
C LEU A 87 3.84 -1.57 2.46
N TYR A 88 4.60 -0.51 2.72
CA TYR A 88 4.60 0.24 3.96
C TYR A 88 4.44 1.73 3.68
N GLY A 89 3.67 2.41 4.53
CA GLY A 89 3.39 3.84 4.40
C GLY A 89 3.30 4.53 5.75
N VAL A 90 3.79 5.77 5.82
CA VAL A 90 3.54 6.69 6.93
C VAL A 90 2.93 7.95 6.36
N ASP A 91 1.88 8.47 6.99
CA ASP A 91 1.44 9.84 6.74
C ASP A 91 1.11 10.52 8.06
N ILE A 92 1.35 11.82 8.15
CA ILE A 92 1.06 12.60 9.36
C ILE A 92 -0.44 12.87 9.51
N LEU A 93 -1.21 12.78 8.43
CA LEU A 93 -2.64 13.06 8.40
C LEU A 93 -3.44 11.76 8.41
N THR A 94 -4.27 11.58 9.45
CA THR A 94 -5.10 10.38 9.63
C THR A 94 -6.01 10.10 8.43
N ASP A 95 -6.57 11.15 7.80
CA ASP A 95 -7.45 10.99 6.63
C ASP A 95 -6.70 10.48 5.40
N ASN A 96 -5.45 10.90 5.20
CA ASN A 96 -4.61 10.40 4.13
C ASN A 96 -4.22 8.94 4.35
N ALA A 97 -3.76 8.58 5.55
CA ALA A 97 -3.43 7.21 5.89
C ALA A 97 -4.64 6.27 5.71
N GLN A 98 -5.84 6.71 6.14
CA GLN A 98 -7.07 5.96 5.92
C GLN A 98 -7.37 5.79 4.42
N ARG A 99 -7.33 6.88 3.64
CA ARG A 99 -7.62 6.81 2.20
C ARG A 99 -6.61 5.95 1.45
N CYS A 100 -5.34 5.97 1.86
CA CYS A 100 -4.30 5.08 1.33
C CYS A 100 -4.66 3.60 1.55
N ARG A 101 -5.07 3.21 2.78
CA ARG A 101 -5.53 1.85 3.08
C ARG A 101 -6.73 1.45 2.21
N GLU A 102 -7.74 2.31 2.12
CA GLU A 102 -8.93 2.05 1.31
C GLU A 102 -8.58 1.86 -0.17
N ARG A 103 -7.76 2.74 -0.73
CA ARG A 103 -7.32 2.66 -2.13
C ARG A 103 -6.55 1.37 -2.43
N LEU A 104 -5.62 0.98 -1.57
CA LEU A 104 -4.86 -0.27 -1.73
C LEU A 104 -5.78 -1.48 -1.64
N TYR A 105 -6.74 -1.45 -0.71
CA TYR A 105 -7.74 -2.50 -0.58
C TYR A 105 -8.64 -2.58 -1.83
N GLU A 106 -9.14 -1.47 -2.35
CA GLU A 106 -9.96 -1.41 -3.57
C GLU A 106 -9.24 -2.04 -4.79
N ILE A 107 -7.95 -1.72 -4.97
CA ILE A 107 -7.12 -2.29 -6.04
C ILE A 107 -6.99 -3.80 -5.87
N TRP A 108 -6.65 -4.25 -4.66
CA TRP A 108 -6.48 -5.67 -4.37
C TRP A 108 -7.79 -6.45 -4.48
N GLU A 109 -8.89 -5.96 -3.90
CA GLU A 109 -10.19 -6.62 -3.89
C GLU A 109 -10.73 -6.79 -5.31
N LYS A 110 -10.53 -5.79 -6.18
CA LYS A 110 -10.91 -5.87 -7.59
C LYS A 110 -10.20 -7.03 -8.30
N GLU A 111 -8.88 -7.14 -8.16
CA GLU A 111 -8.12 -8.23 -8.78
C GLU A 111 -8.45 -9.58 -8.14
N TYR A 112 -8.66 -9.63 -6.82
CA TYR A 112 -9.03 -10.84 -6.10
C TYR A 112 -10.38 -11.39 -6.58
N ALA A 113 -11.39 -10.53 -6.70
CA ALA A 113 -12.70 -10.89 -7.21
C ALA A 113 -12.65 -11.39 -8.67
N ASP A 114 -11.82 -10.78 -9.52
CA ASP A 114 -11.66 -11.20 -10.92
C ASP A 114 -10.97 -12.57 -11.05
N VAL A 115 -9.93 -12.81 -10.27
CA VAL A 115 -9.11 -14.02 -10.35
C VAL A 115 -9.76 -15.21 -9.65
N CYS A 116 -10.14 -15.03 -8.38
CA CYS A 116 -10.61 -16.14 -7.54
C CYS A 116 -12.13 -16.35 -7.64
N LYS A 117 -12.89 -15.37 -8.13
CA LYS A 117 -14.33 -15.50 -8.42
C LYS A 117 -15.11 -16.09 -7.23
N ASN A 118 -15.68 -17.29 -7.39
CA ASN A 118 -16.48 -17.96 -6.37
C ASN A 118 -15.64 -18.54 -5.21
N GLU A 119 -14.31 -18.60 -5.36
CA GLU A 119 -13.38 -19.02 -4.29
C GLU A 119 -13.00 -17.86 -3.36
N CYS A 120 -13.46 -16.64 -3.64
CA CYS A 120 -13.26 -15.51 -2.74
C CYS A 120 -13.93 -15.77 -1.38
N ASN A 121 -13.21 -15.50 -0.30
CA ASN A 121 -13.74 -15.68 1.05
C ASN A 121 -13.45 -14.47 1.95
N GLU A 122 -14.25 -14.34 3.01
CA GLU A 122 -14.17 -13.20 3.91
C GLU A 122 -12.93 -13.22 4.81
N ASP A 123 -12.32 -14.37 5.08
CA ASP A 123 -11.12 -14.44 5.92
C ASP A 123 -9.87 -13.92 5.18
N THR A 124 -9.76 -14.19 3.87
CA THR A 124 -8.73 -13.56 3.02
C THR A 124 -8.92 -12.05 2.99
N LYS A 125 -10.16 -11.56 2.84
CA LYS A 125 -10.46 -10.11 2.86
C LYS A 125 -10.13 -9.45 4.19
N LYS A 126 -10.48 -10.09 5.32
CA LYS A 126 -10.09 -9.61 6.66
C LYS A 126 -8.57 -9.56 6.80
N SER A 127 -7.87 -10.57 6.30
CA SER A 127 -6.40 -10.62 6.32
C SER A 127 -5.78 -9.46 5.53
N ALA A 128 -6.31 -9.16 4.34
CA ALA A 128 -5.86 -8.02 3.53
C ALA A 128 -6.06 -6.67 4.26
N ARG A 129 -7.23 -6.46 4.87
CA ARG A 129 -7.50 -5.24 5.67
C ARG A 129 -6.56 -5.14 6.87
N PHE A 130 -6.35 -6.25 7.57
CA PHE A 130 -5.47 -6.32 8.74
C PHE A 130 -4.02 -5.98 8.38
N ILE A 131 -3.51 -6.52 7.27
CA ILE A 131 -2.16 -6.18 6.78
C ILE A 131 -2.05 -4.67 6.50
N LEU A 132 -3.01 -4.10 5.78
CA LEU A 132 -3.00 -2.68 5.43
C LEU A 132 -3.08 -1.76 6.66
N GLU A 133 -3.86 -2.15 7.67
CA GLU A 133 -3.95 -1.42 8.95
C GLU A 133 -2.61 -1.41 9.70
N ARG A 134 -1.88 -2.53 9.66
CA ARG A 134 -0.55 -2.68 10.29
C ARG A 134 0.59 -2.03 9.51
N ASN A 135 0.41 -1.86 8.20
CA ASN A 135 1.49 -1.43 7.31
C ASN A 135 1.40 0.03 6.85
N ILE A 136 0.20 0.62 6.86
CA ILE A 136 0.00 2.04 6.59
C ILE A 136 -0.33 2.70 7.92
N VAL A 137 0.54 3.55 8.44
CA VAL A 137 0.45 4.09 9.80
C VAL A 137 0.28 5.61 9.76
N CYS A 138 -0.55 6.15 10.66
CA CYS A 138 -0.60 7.59 10.91
C CYS A 138 0.51 7.93 11.90
N GLY A 139 1.49 8.74 11.49
CA GLY A 139 2.66 9.03 12.31
C GLY A 139 3.60 10.06 11.69
N ASN A 140 4.59 10.44 12.47
CA ASN A 140 5.63 11.37 12.07
C ASN A 140 6.88 10.60 11.65
N ALA A 141 7.14 10.52 10.34
CA ALA A 141 8.30 9.81 9.81
C ALA A 141 9.65 10.47 10.16
N LEU A 142 9.67 11.73 10.62
CA LEU A 142 10.91 12.41 11.02
C LEU A 142 11.36 12.00 12.42
N THR A 143 10.42 11.73 13.33
CA THR A 143 10.68 11.35 14.73
C THR A 143 10.43 9.88 15.00
N LEU A 144 9.78 9.19 14.05
CA LEU A 144 9.39 7.78 14.12
C LEU A 144 8.37 7.49 15.23
N MET A 145 7.56 8.49 15.59
CA MET A 145 6.50 8.38 16.58
C MET A 145 5.12 8.42 15.92
N CYS A 146 4.14 7.76 16.53
CA CYS A 146 2.73 7.97 16.23
C CYS A 146 2.33 9.41 16.58
N VAL A 147 1.21 9.88 16.04
CA VAL A 147 0.71 11.23 16.30
C VAL A 147 -0.72 11.24 16.82
N ASP A 148 -1.06 12.26 17.61
CA ASP A 148 -2.43 12.52 18.06
C ASP A 148 -3.28 13.23 16.98
N GLU A 149 -4.54 13.55 17.31
CA GLU A 149 -5.45 14.26 16.39
C GLU A 149 -4.96 15.67 15.98
N ARG A 150 -4.01 16.22 16.73
CA ARG A 150 -3.37 17.52 16.46
C ARG A 150 -2.02 17.36 15.78
N GLN A 151 -1.68 16.15 15.33
CA GLN A 151 -0.46 15.80 14.62
C GLN A 151 0.80 16.02 15.46
N GLN A 152 0.67 15.97 16.80
CA GLN A 152 1.81 16.00 17.70
C GLN A 152 2.24 14.59 18.03
N ASP A 153 3.56 14.38 18.11
CA ASP A 153 4.13 13.11 18.49
C ASP A 153 3.58 12.64 19.83
N THR A 154 3.20 11.36 19.88
CA THR A 154 2.93 10.66 21.13
C THR A 154 4.19 9.94 21.62
N ASP A 155 4.13 9.29 22.78
CA ASP A 155 5.21 8.42 23.28
C ASP A 155 5.24 7.04 22.61
N GLU A 156 4.31 6.76 21.68
CA GLU A 156 4.24 5.47 20.98
C GLU A 156 5.05 5.51 19.68
N PRO A 157 6.00 4.60 19.45
CA PRO A 157 6.76 4.55 18.20
C PRO A 157 5.90 4.02 17.04
N ILE A 158 6.24 4.42 15.81
CA ILE A 158 5.75 3.76 14.61
C ILE A 158 6.28 2.32 14.59
N VAL A 159 5.38 1.36 14.47
CA VAL A 159 5.71 -0.07 14.40
C VAL A 159 5.13 -0.68 13.13
N PHE A 160 5.99 -1.34 12.36
CA PHE A 160 5.57 -2.14 11.21
C PHE A 160 5.63 -3.63 11.51
N SER A 161 4.65 -4.36 10.98
CA SER A 161 4.68 -5.82 10.95
C SER A 161 5.46 -6.29 9.71
N GLU A 162 6.39 -7.22 9.89
CA GLU A 162 7.04 -7.90 8.76
C GLU A 162 6.26 -9.14 8.37
N TRP A 163 5.98 -9.28 7.08
CA TRP A 163 5.23 -10.41 6.53
C TRP A 163 6.15 -11.24 5.65
N THR A 164 6.18 -12.55 5.91
CA THR A 164 6.95 -13.50 5.10
C THR A 164 6.21 -14.83 5.02
N LEU A 165 6.44 -15.56 3.94
CA LEU A 165 5.92 -16.91 3.79
C LEU A 165 6.93 -17.86 4.46
N PRO A 166 6.51 -18.68 5.44
CA PRO A 166 7.43 -19.50 6.22
C PRO A 166 8.17 -20.55 5.38
N PHE A 167 7.66 -20.89 4.21
CA PHE A 167 8.32 -21.75 3.23
C PHE A 167 8.29 -21.10 1.84
N ASN A 168 9.47 -20.72 1.35
CA ASN A 168 9.70 -20.34 -0.04
C ASN A 168 9.86 -21.63 -0.87
N ASN A 169 8.75 -22.22 -1.31
CA ASN A 169 8.82 -23.18 -2.39
C ASN A 169 8.94 -22.39 -3.70
N ALA A 170 10.19 -22.03 -4.02
CA ALA A 170 10.61 -21.58 -5.34
C ALA A 170 10.65 -22.76 -6.31
#